data_AF-A0A420DRZ1-F1
#
_entry.id   AF-A0A420DRZ1-F1
#
_cell.length_a   1.000
_cell.length_b   1.000
_cell.length_c   1.000
_cell.angle_alpha   90.00
_cell.angle_beta   90.00
_cell.angle_gamma   90.00
#
_symmetry.space_group_name_H-M   'P 1'
#
loop_
_entity.id
_entity.type
_entity.pdbx_description
1 polymer ?
#
loop_
_entity_poly.entity_id
_entity_poly.type
_entity_poly.pdbx_seq_one_letter_code
_entity_poly.pdbx_strand_id
1 'polypeptide(L)'
;MKTFAQNLMKLAPEWVSMPPELIETFDWLEDNAELTVHRTGEPQDYALSLYSDGYKFHPAISYFGFCGTILTYTGHWKTPDPAIDARIFEIGETAADGGRLAIWLDENGKQQFVHIGHDTLGVITDDPQVLLQFLAMGYPEPGYLQDPRRTPLADFLSIPRVNSVEDLPEDERPVFPIAFQEFLKDHFDLAIPNTAHDLGIENFSKYEDPDTSDPFALWIASVTPAATEADLAYELELMRTVESLDIKDTDSTETVMDKIGSLFKSKGAEQ
;
A
#
# COMPACT_ATOMS: atom_id res chain seq x y z
N MET A 1 19.12 -13.41 -9.56
CA MET A 1 18.40 -12.18 -9.88
C MET A 1 17.89 -12.24 -11.31
N LYS A 2 16.58 -12.46 -11.44
CA LYS A 2 15.82 -12.51 -12.70
C LYS A 2 15.26 -11.13 -13.07
N THR A 3 14.35 -11.12 -14.04
CA THR A 3 13.87 -9.91 -14.73
C THR A 3 13.29 -8.89 -13.77
N PHE A 4 12.38 -9.30 -12.87
CA PHE A 4 11.73 -8.38 -11.95
C PHE A 4 12.75 -7.69 -11.06
N ALA A 5 13.54 -8.46 -10.33
CA ALA A 5 14.51 -7.93 -9.38
C ALA A 5 15.57 -7.06 -10.08
N GLN A 6 16.01 -7.43 -11.29
CA GLN A 6 16.90 -6.58 -12.09
C GLN A 6 16.26 -5.24 -12.44
N ASN A 7 14.98 -5.21 -12.81
CA ASN A 7 14.28 -3.98 -13.15
C ASN A 7 13.97 -3.12 -11.94
N LEU A 8 13.52 -3.71 -10.83
CA LEU A 8 13.33 -3.00 -9.57
C LEU A 8 14.64 -2.33 -9.12
N MET A 9 15.76 -3.04 -9.20
CA MET A 9 17.07 -2.49 -8.84
C MET A 9 17.59 -1.38 -9.77
N LYS A 10 17.06 -1.22 -11.00
CA LYS A 10 17.36 -0.05 -11.84
C LYS A 10 16.70 1.23 -11.33
N LEU A 11 15.63 1.10 -10.56
CA LEU A 11 14.92 2.21 -9.92
C LEU A 11 15.50 2.55 -8.54
N ALA A 12 16.21 1.60 -7.94
CA ALA A 12 16.71 1.71 -6.57
C ALA A 12 17.79 2.81 -6.45
N PRO A 13 17.69 3.68 -5.44
CA PRO A 13 18.79 4.56 -5.05
C PRO A 13 20.07 3.79 -4.68
N GLU A 14 21.24 4.43 -4.80
CA GLU A 14 22.55 3.80 -4.54
C GLU A 14 22.70 3.22 -3.12
N TRP A 15 21.98 3.76 -2.14
CA TRP A 15 22.03 3.28 -0.76
C TRP A 15 21.23 2.00 -0.53
N VAL A 16 20.31 1.63 -1.43
CA VAL A 16 19.46 0.45 -1.25
C VAL A 16 20.30 -0.81 -1.41
N SER A 17 20.44 -1.55 -0.33
CA SER A 17 20.83 -2.95 -0.32
C SER A 17 19.57 -3.81 -0.24
N MET A 18 19.18 -4.42 -1.37
CA MET A 18 18.06 -5.35 -1.38
C MET A 18 18.45 -6.64 -0.65
N PRO A 19 17.69 -7.08 0.37
CA PRO A 19 18.00 -8.31 1.09
C PRO A 19 17.97 -9.54 0.16
N PRO A 20 18.89 -10.51 0.36
CA PRO A 20 18.94 -11.71 -0.46
C PRO A 20 17.64 -12.51 -0.38
N GLU A 21 16.94 -12.53 0.75
CA GLU A 21 15.65 -13.20 0.93
C GLU A 21 14.58 -12.65 -0.02
N LEU A 22 14.55 -11.32 -0.23
CA LEU A 22 13.66 -10.70 -1.21
C LEU A 22 14.07 -11.05 -2.63
N ILE A 23 15.36 -11.03 -2.96
CA ILE A 23 15.85 -11.40 -4.29
C ILE A 23 15.46 -12.85 -4.63
N GLU A 24 15.69 -13.78 -3.71
CA GLU A 24 15.34 -15.19 -3.87
C GLU A 24 13.83 -15.40 -3.98
N THR A 25 13.05 -14.62 -3.22
CA THR A 25 11.59 -14.61 -3.32
C THR A 25 11.11 -14.08 -4.68
N PHE A 26 11.67 -12.98 -5.17
CA PHE A 26 11.33 -12.44 -6.49
C PHE A 26 11.66 -13.44 -7.60
N ASP A 27 12.82 -14.09 -7.51
CA ASP A 27 13.25 -15.10 -8.48
C ASP A 27 12.29 -16.32 -8.45
N TRP A 28 11.81 -16.73 -7.26
CA TRP A 28 10.83 -17.81 -7.12
C TRP A 28 9.44 -17.41 -7.63
N LEU A 29 8.96 -16.20 -7.31
CA LEU A 29 7.68 -15.68 -7.79
C LEU A 29 7.68 -15.53 -9.31
N GLU A 30 8.78 -15.11 -9.94
CA GLU A 30 8.87 -15.06 -11.41
C GLU A 30 8.77 -16.46 -12.07
N ASP A 31 9.11 -17.53 -11.34
CA ASP A 31 9.00 -18.91 -11.82
C ASP A 31 7.65 -19.59 -11.53
N ASN A 32 6.96 -19.18 -10.46
CA ASN A 32 5.82 -19.88 -9.88
C ASN A 32 4.53 -19.05 -9.81
N ALA A 33 4.66 -17.73 -10.01
CA ALA A 33 3.58 -16.76 -10.07
C ALA A 33 3.68 -15.95 -11.38
N GLU A 34 2.76 -15.02 -11.57
CA GLU A 34 2.73 -14.22 -12.79
C GLU A 34 3.65 -13.00 -12.69
N LEU A 35 4.67 -12.95 -13.54
CA LEU A 35 5.32 -11.69 -13.90
C LEU A 35 4.41 -10.93 -14.87
N THR A 36 3.80 -9.86 -14.39
CA THR A 36 3.02 -8.96 -15.25
C THR A 36 3.88 -7.80 -15.72
N VAL A 37 3.79 -7.50 -17.02
CA VAL A 37 4.38 -6.30 -17.61
C VAL A 37 3.26 -5.39 -18.05
N HIS A 38 3.16 -4.24 -17.43
CA HIS A 38 2.22 -3.19 -17.79
C HIS A 38 2.77 -2.33 -18.94
N ARG A 39 1.89 -1.55 -19.59
CA ARG A 39 2.24 -0.48 -20.53
C ARG A 39 3.38 -0.81 -21.50
N THR A 40 4.56 -0.22 -21.29
CA THR A 40 5.66 -0.14 -22.25
C THR A 40 6.80 -1.11 -21.96
N GLY A 41 6.81 -1.72 -20.78
CA GLY A 41 7.89 -2.60 -20.33
C GLY A 41 9.13 -1.85 -19.84
N GLU A 42 8.96 -0.61 -19.38
CA GLU A 42 9.99 0.11 -18.63
C GLU A 42 10.13 -0.49 -17.22
N PRO A 43 11.22 -0.24 -16.47
CA PRO A 43 11.46 -0.90 -15.19
C PRO A 43 10.31 -0.82 -14.18
N GLN A 44 9.61 0.32 -14.10
CA GLN A 44 8.44 0.54 -13.24
C GLN A 44 7.16 -0.18 -13.71
N ASP A 45 7.15 -0.74 -14.91
CA ASP A 45 5.99 -1.41 -15.46
C ASP A 45 5.93 -2.92 -15.08
N TYR A 46 6.94 -3.44 -14.37
CA TYR A 46 6.97 -4.85 -13.95
C TYR A 46 6.34 -5.01 -12.58
N ALA A 47 5.48 -6.02 -12.45
CA ALA A 47 4.83 -6.39 -11.20
C ALA A 47 4.85 -7.90 -10.97
N LEU A 48 4.96 -8.32 -9.71
CA LEU A 48 4.83 -9.71 -9.26
C LEU A 48 3.69 -9.84 -8.25
N SER A 49 2.86 -10.86 -8.44
CA SER A 49 1.82 -11.27 -7.48
C SER A 49 2.33 -12.37 -6.55
N LEU A 50 1.76 -12.48 -5.34
CA LEU A 50 1.97 -13.63 -4.44
C LEU A 50 1.20 -14.89 -4.88
N TYR A 51 0.29 -14.72 -5.84
CA TYR A 51 -0.62 -15.76 -6.30
C TYR A 51 -0.26 -16.18 -7.72
N SER A 52 -0.49 -17.45 -8.03
CA SER A 52 -0.37 -17.97 -9.39
C SER A 52 -1.45 -17.39 -10.32
N ASP A 53 -1.19 -17.45 -11.63
CA ASP A 53 -2.02 -16.87 -12.71
C ASP A 53 -3.52 -17.21 -12.59
N GLY A 54 -3.86 -18.38 -12.04
CA GLY A 54 -5.24 -18.83 -11.86
C GLY A 54 -6.09 -17.93 -10.97
N TYR A 55 -5.46 -17.08 -10.14
CA TYR A 55 -6.13 -16.22 -9.18
C TYR A 55 -6.08 -14.72 -9.54
N LYS A 56 -5.51 -14.34 -10.69
CA LYS A 56 -5.27 -12.94 -11.07
C LYS A 56 -6.47 -11.99 -10.92
N PHE A 57 -7.67 -12.50 -11.15
CA PHE A 57 -8.91 -11.73 -11.09
C PHE A 57 -9.85 -12.21 -9.98
N HIS A 58 -9.34 -13.01 -9.05
CA HIS A 58 -10.13 -13.48 -7.94
C HIS A 58 -10.43 -12.31 -6.99
N PRO A 59 -11.69 -12.00 -6.67
CA PRO A 59 -12.03 -10.79 -5.91
C PRO A 59 -11.60 -10.83 -4.44
N ALA A 60 -11.20 -12.00 -3.94
CA ALA A 60 -10.88 -12.25 -2.53
C ALA A 60 -9.44 -12.75 -2.29
N ILE A 61 -8.49 -12.38 -3.16
CA ILE A 61 -7.05 -12.47 -2.84
C ILE A 61 -6.59 -11.22 -2.10
N SER A 62 -5.43 -11.30 -1.43
CA SER A 62 -4.75 -10.12 -0.91
C SER A 62 -4.50 -9.11 -2.03
N TYR A 63 -4.86 -7.85 -1.80
CA TYR A 63 -4.45 -6.71 -2.61
C TYR A 63 -2.99 -6.37 -2.30
N PHE A 64 -2.10 -7.16 -2.89
CA PHE A 64 -0.67 -6.94 -2.78
C PHE A 64 0.03 -7.33 -4.08
N GLY A 65 1.02 -6.52 -4.47
CA GLY A 65 1.94 -6.87 -5.52
C GLY A 65 3.28 -6.18 -5.32
N PHE A 66 4.38 -6.87 -5.61
CA PHE A 66 5.67 -6.21 -5.73
C PHE A 66 5.71 -5.45 -7.04
N CYS A 67 6.05 -4.17 -6.99
CA CYS A 67 6.17 -3.29 -8.14
C CYS A 67 7.10 -2.11 -7.79
N GLY A 68 7.70 -1.50 -8.80
CA GLY A 68 8.47 -0.28 -8.63
C GLY A 68 7.70 0.94 -9.13
N THR A 69 8.15 2.13 -8.76
CA THR A 69 7.61 3.38 -9.32
C THR A 69 8.73 4.38 -9.61
N ILE A 70 8.40 5.35 -10.46
CA ILE A 70 9.19 6.58 -10.66
C ILE A 70 8.55 7.79 -9.98
N LEU A 71 7.37 7.61 -9.38
CA LEU A 71 6.70 8.66 -8.62
C LEU A 71 7.45 8.88 -7.31
N THR A 72 7.67 10.14 -6.97
CA THR A 72 8.34 10.47 -5.72
C THR A 72 7.33 10.75 -4.62
N TYR A 73 7.70 10.46 -3.37
CA TYR A 73 6.81 10.62 -2.22
C TYR A 73 6.29 12.05 -2.12
N THR A 74 7.18 13.05 -2.17
CA THR A 74 6.85 14.48 -2.04
C THR A 74 6.31 15.12 -3.33
N GLY A 75 6.11 14.35 -4.41
CA GLY A 75 5.64 14.89 -5.69
C GLY A 75 4.27 15.56 -5.63
N HIS A 76 3.47 15.26 -4.60
CA HIS A 76 2.18 15.90 -4.32
C HIS A 76 2.29 17.19 -3.48
N TRP A 77 3.47 17.49 -2.92
CA TRP A 77 3.69 18.70 -2.15
C TRP A 77 3.79 19.92 -3.06
N LYS A 78 3.42 21.08 -2.52
CA LYS A 78 3.58 22.38 -3.22
C LYS A 78 5.01 22.62 -3.70
N THR A 79 5.98 22.13 -2.94
CA THR A 79 7.38 22.10 -3.33
C THR A 79 7.92 20.72 -2.98
N PRO A 80 8.11 19.84 -3.98
CA PRO A 80 8.75 18.55 -3.76
C PRO A 80 10.14 18.71 -3.14
N ASP A 81 10.54 17.76 -2.30
CA ASP A 81 11.82 17.75 -1.61
C ASP A 81 12.62 16.49 -2.00
N PRO A 82 13.60 16.65 -2.92
CA PRO A 82 14.45 15.55 -3.34
C PRO A 82 15.26 14.90 -2.21
N ALA A 83 15.53 15.60 -1.11
CA ALA A 83 16.27 15.03 0.01
C ALA A 83 15.42 14.02 0.81
N ILE A 84 14.11 14.24 0.87
CA ILE A 84 13.14 13.31 1.47
C ILE A 84 12.89 12.15 0.51
N ASP A 85 12.65 12.44 -0.76
CA ASP A 85 12.44 11.41 -1.79
C ASP A 85 13.64 10.47 -1.90
N ALA A 86 14.86 10.99 -1.74
CA ALA A 86 16.07 10.19 -1.74
C ALA A 86 16.19 9.22 -0.55
N ARG A 87 15.25 9.21 0.42
CA ARG A 87 15.26 8.29 1.57
C ARG A 87 14.16 7.22 1.51
N ILE A 88 13.34 7.23 0.46
CA ILE A 88 12.22 6.28 0.30
C ILE A 88 12.40 5.56 -1.03
N PHE A 89 12.30 4.23 -1.00
CA PHE A 89 12.30 3.40 -2.20
C PHE A 89 11.11 2.44 -2.17
N GLU A 90 10.11 2.69 -3.01
CA GLU A 90 8.90 1.87 -3.08
C GLU A 90 9.17 0.56 -3.81
N ILE A 91 8.66 -0.53 -3.25
CA ILE A 91 8.87 -1.90 -3.73
C ILE A 91 7.57 -2.70 -3.87
N GLY A 92 6.42 -2.12 -3.55
CA GLY A 92 5.13 -2.78 -3.74
C GLY A 92 3.93 -1.91 -3.39
N GLU A 93 2.77 -2.46 -3.71
CA GLU A 93 1.44 -1.90 -3.42
C GLU A 93 0.75 -2.81 -2.40
N THR A 94 0.09 -2.21 -1.40
CA THR A 94 -0.46 -2.91 -0.22
C THR A 94 -1.95 -2.65 0.01
N ALA A 95 -2.59 -1.78 -0.77
CA ALA A 95 -4.01 -1.45 -0.63
C ALA A 95 -4.55 -0.79 -1.91
N ALA A 96 -5.84 -0.95 -2.18
CA ALA A 96 -6.47 -0.50 -3.43
C ALA A 96 -6.61 1.03 -3.54
N ASP A 97 -6.49 1.72 -2.42
CA ASP A 97 -6.47 3.19 -2.32
C ASP A 97 -5.09 3.81 -2.62
N GLY A 98 -4.13 2.97 -3.05
CA GLY A 98 -2.76 3.39 -3.33
C GLY A 98 -1.82 3.27 -2.14
N GLY A 99 -2.14 2.43 -1.15
CA GLY A 99 -1.20 2.07 -0.10
C GLY A 99 0.06 1.41 -0.66
N ARG A 100 1.22 1.76 -0.10
CA ARG A 100 2.54 1.38 -0.62
C ARG A 100 3.36 0.64 0.42
N LEU A 101 4.17 -0.31 -0.05
CA LEU A 101 5.29 -0.89 0.66
C LEU A 101 6.57 -0.21 0.17
N ALA A 102 7.35 0.33 1.11
CA ALA A 102 8.61 0.99 0.79
C ALA A 102 9.74 0.57 1.74
N ILE A 103 10.96 0.80 1.29
CA ILE A 103 12.16 0.82 2.12
C ILE A 103 12.45 2.27 2.48
N TRP A 104 12.54 2.56 3.77
CA TRP A 104 12.96 3.84 4.31
C TRP A 104 14.37 3.74 4.87
N LEU A 105 15.23 4.72 4.53
CA LEU A 105 16.53 4.90 5.16
C LEU A 105 16.36 5.78 6.40
N ASP A 106 16.44 5.18 7.59
CA ASP A 106 16.20 5.87 8.87
C ASP A 106 17.32 6.84 9.26
N GLU A 107 17.14 7.57 10.38
CA GLU A 107 18.11 8.56 10.89
C GLU A 107 19.48 7.96 11.26
N ASN A 108 19.54 6.64 11.47
CA ASN A 108 20.77 5.91 11.80
C ASN A 108 21.41 5.26 10.55
N GLY A 109 20.82 5.47 9.36
CA GLY A 109 21.25 4.84 8.12
C GLY A 109 20.85 3.37 8.01
N LYS A 110 19.86 2.92 8.79
CA LYS A 110 19.29 1.58 8.71
C LYS A 110 18.11 1.57 7.73
N GLN A 111 18.02 0.51 6.94
CA GLN A 111 16.85 0.25 6.09
C GLN A 111 15.72 -0.37 6.91
N GLN A 112 14.53 0.21 6.79
CA GLN A 112 13.29 -0.24 7.43
C GLN A 112 12.24 -0.48 6.33
N PHE A 113 11.49 -1.57 6.43
CA PHE A 113 10.27 -1.73 5.62
C PHE A 113 9.14 -0.96 6.27
N VAL A 114 8.48 -0.12 5.49
CA VAL A 114 7.42 0.78 5.95
C VAL A 114 6.19 0.66 5.07
N HIS A 115 5.04 0.87 5.69
CA HIS A 115 3.79 1.11 4.99
C HIS A 115 3.57 2.62 4.83
N ILE A 116 3.16 3.04 3.64
CA ILE A 116 2.73 4.40 3.32
C ILE A 116 1.33 4.34 2.71
N GLY A 117 0.31 4.50 3.54
CA GLY A 117 -1.09 4.51 3.14
C GLY A 117 -1.66 5.91 2.96
N HIS A 118 -2.95 5.95 2.58
CA HIS A 118 -3.73 7.18 2.54
C HIS A 118 -3.93 7.76 3.95
N ASP A 119 -4.38 6.92 4.89
CA ASP A 119 -4.73 7.35 6.26
C ASP A 119 -3.69 6.96 7.31
N THR A 120 -2.90 5.92 7.05
CA THR A 120 -1.97 5.37 8.02
C THR A 120 -0.59 5.12 7.44
N LEU A 121 0.41 5.13 8.31
CA LEU A 121 1.78 4.79 7.98
C LEU A 121 2.51 4.22 9.19
N GLY A 122 3.61 3.52 8.94
CA GLY A 122 4.48 3.08 10.01
C GLY A 122 5.52 2.08 9.56
N VAL A 123 6.40 1.72 10.49
CA VAL A 123 7.35 0.64 10.31
C VAL A 123 6.61 -0.70 10.38
N ILE A 124 6.88 -1.54 9.39
CA ILE A 124 6.49 -2.95 9.41
C ILE A 124 7.55 -3.73 10.17
N THR A 125 8.80 -3.67 9.71
CA THR A 125 9.94 -4.41 10.27
C THR A 125 11.25 -3.98 9.58
N ASP A 126 12.41 -4.30 10.17
CA ASP A 126 13.70 -4.30 9.46
C ASP A 126 14.16 -5.69 9.01
N ASP A 127 13.42 -6.73 9.38
CA ASP A 127 13.73 -8.12 9.04
C ASP A 127 12.98 -8.54 7.76
N PRO A 128 13.69 -8.87 6.66
CA PRO A 128 13.05 -9.28 5.42
C PRO A 128 12.23 -10.56 5.56
N GLN A 129 12.59 -11.48 6.46
CA GLN A 129 11.83 -12.72 6.69
C GLN A 129 10.50 -12.42 7.40
N VAL A 130 10.49 -11.49 8.35
CA VAL A 130 9.25 -11.01 8.99
C VAL A 130 8.32 -10.35 7.99
N LEU A 131 8.87 -9.54 7.06
CA LEU A 131 8.08 -8.95 5.98
C LEU A 131 7.46 -10.05 5.11
N LEU A 132 8.24 -11.05 4.70
CA LEU A 132 7.76 -12.16 3.88
C LEU A 132 6.67 -12.97 4.59
N GLN A 133 6.84 -13.25 5.89
CA GLN A 133 5.81 -13.90 6.71
C GLN A 133 4.53 -13.06 6.73
N PHE A 134 4.62 -11.75 6.98
CA PHE A 134 3.47 -10.85 7.01
C PHE A 134 2.69 -10.86 5.70
N LEU A 135 3.38 -10.79 4.55
CA LEU A 135 2.76 -10.86 3.23
C LEU A 135 2.11 -12.23 2.97
N ALA A 136 2.77 -13.31 3.37
CA ALA A 136 2.28 -14.67 3.20
C ALA A 136 1.05 -15.00 4.07
N MET A 137 0.75 -14.19 5.09
CA MET A 137 -0.48 -14.34 5.86
C MET A 137 -1.74 -14.14 5.01
N GLY A 138 -1.66 -13.29 3.97
CA GLY A 138 -2.77 -13.04 3.04
C GLY A 138 -3.90 -12.20 3.63
N TYR A 139 -3.56 -11.12 4.36
CA TYR A 139 -4.55 -10.09 4.71
C TYR A 139 -5.18 -9.50 3.44
N PRO A 140 -6.49 -9.17 3.42
CA PRO A 140 -7.15 -8.63 2.23
C PRO A 140 -6.46 -7.38 1.69
N GLU A 141 -6.09 -6.45 2.56
CA GLU A 141 -5.31 -5.27 2.22
C GLU A 141 -4.29 -5.04 3.34
N PRO A 142 -3.03 -5.49 3.20
CA PRO A 142 -2.02 -5.34 4.26
C PRO A 142 -1.83 -3.88 4.71
N GLY A 143 -2.02 -2.92 3.80
CA GLY A 143 -1.95 -1.49 4.10
C GLY A 143 -3.18 -0.92 4.81
N TYR A 144 -4.29 -1.67 4.86
CA TYR A 144 -5.49 -1.27 5.58
C TYR A 144 -5.70 -2.06 6.88
N LEU A 145 -4.68 -2.76 7.37
CA LEU A 145 -4.78 -3.56 8.59
C LEU A 145 -5.02 -2.67 9.83
N GLN A 146 -6.28 -2.59 10.27
CA GLN A 146 -6.71 -1.74 11.39
C GLN A 146 -6.44 -2.36 12.77
N ASP A 147 -6.27 -3.69 12.85
CA ASP A 147 -6.04 -4.41 14.09
C ASP A 147 -5.12 -5.62 13.85
N PRO A 148 -3.82 -5.53 14.18
CA PRO A 148 -2.85 -6.58 13.90
C PRO A 148 -3.07 -7.84 14.73
N ARG A 149 -4.00 -7.82 15.70
CA ARG A 149 -4.40 -9.01 16.48
C ARG A 149 -5.47 -9.85 15.79
N ARG A 150 -6.02 -9.38 14.67
CA ARG A 150 -6.94 -10.18 13.86
C ARG A 150 -6.15 -11.14 12.99
N THR A 151 -6.66 -12.36 12.86
CA THR A 151 -6.22 -13.25 11.79
C THR A 151 -6.66 -12.71 10.43
N PRO A 152 -5.98 -13.03 9.32
CA PRO A 152 -6.40 -12.65 7.96
C PRO A 152 -7.87 -12.97 7.65
N LEU A 153 -8.36 -14.14 8.09
CA LEU A 153 -9.76 -14.52 7.91
C LEU A 153 -10.72 -13.60 8.69
N ALA A 154 -10.39 -13.30 9.95
CA ALA A 154 -11.20 -12.40 10.77
C ALA A 154 -11.21 -10.98 10.22
N ASP A 155 -10.11 -10.53 9.62
CA ASP A 155 -10.02 -9.23 8.97
C ASP A 155 -10.89 -9.18 7.70
N PHE A 156 -10.82 -10.22 6.86
CA PHE A 156 -11.71 -10.39 5.70
C PHE A 156 -13.20 -10.37 6.07
N LEU A 157 -13.58 -11.08 7.14
CA LEU A 157 -14.97 -11.10 7.64
C LEU A 157 -15.40 -9.78 8.30
N SER A 158 -14.48 -8.84 8.53
CA SER A 158 -14.83 -7.52 9.06
C SER A 158 -15.34 -6.55 7.98
N ILE A 159 -15.20 -6.91 6.69
CA ILE A 159 -15.74 -6.16 5.57
C ILE A 159 -17.27 -6.16 5.68
N PRO A 160 -17.93 -4.98 5.66
CA PRO A 160 -19.38 -4.90 5.79
C PRO A 160 -20.07 -5.79 4.76
N ARG A 161 -21.04 -6.61 5.22
CA ARG A 161 -21.91 -7.55 4.47
C ARG A 161 -21.49 -9.03 4.47
N VAL A 162 -20.41 -9.41 5.12
CA VAL A 162 -20.02 -10.82 5.27
C VAL A 162 -20.13 -11.24 6.74
N ASN A 163 -20.97 -12.23 7.08
CA ASN A 163 -21.09 -12.73 8.45
C ASN A 163 -20.33 -14.05 8.67
N SER A 164 -20.17 -14.85 7.62
CA SER A 164 -19.41 -16.10 7.61
C SER A 164 -18.90 -16.40 6.19
N VAL A 165 -17.89 -17.26 6.07
CA VAL A 165 -17.37 -17.70 4.76
C VAL A 165 -18.41 -18.55 4.03
N GLU A 166 -19.24 -19.28 4.79
CA GLU A 166 -20.30 -20.13 4.26
C GLU A 166 -21.42 -19.34 3.58
N ASP A 167 -21.60 -18.07 3.95
CA ASP A 167 -22.57 -17.17 3.32
C ASP A 167 -22.10 -16.65 1.96
N LEU A 168 -20.83 -16.84 1.61
CA LEU A 168 -20.24 -16.37 0.37
C LEU A 168 -20.33 -17.42 -0.76
N PRO A 169 -20.61 -16.96 -2.00
CA PRO A 169 -20.32 -17.73 -3.21
C PRO A 169 -18.88 -18.26 -3.20
N GLU A 170 -18.66 -19.45 -3.76
CA GLU A 170 -17.35 -20.12 -3.71
C GLU A 170 -16.23 -19.26 -4.32
N ASP A 171 -16.55 -18.51 -5.37
CA ASP A 171 -15.67 -17.57 -6.09
C ASP A 171 -15.47 -16.21 -5.38
N GLU A 172 -16.12 -16.00 -4.24
CA GLU A 172 -15.94 -14.82 -3.39
C GLU A 172 -15.26 -15.17 -2.05
N ARG A 173 -14.94 -16.45 -1.81
CA ARG A 173 -14.29 -16.88 -0.56
C ARG A 173 -12.83 -16.45 -0.51
N PRO A 174 -12.28 -16.14 0.68
CA PRO A 174 -10.91 -15.67 0.80
C PRO A 174 -9.93 -16.75 0.31
N VAL A 175 -8.95 -16.32 -0.48
CA VAL A 175 -7.89 -17.18 -1.02
C VAL A 175 -6.55 -16.77 -0.39
N PHE A 176 -5.94 -17.71 0.31
CA PHE A 176 -4.61 -17.52 0.92
C PHE A 176 -3.49 -17.91 -0.05
N PRO A 177 -2.30 -17.30 0.03
CA PRO A 177 -1.20 -17.55 -0.90
C PRO A 177 -0.45 -18.85 -0.55
N ILE A 178 -1.13 -19.99 -0.58
CA ILE A 178 -0.62 -21.28 -0.06
C ILE A 178 0.72 -21.69 -0.70
N ALA A 179 0.87 -21.56 -2.01
CA ALA A 179 2.14 -21.89 -2.68
C ALA A 179 3.30 -21.04 -2.17
N PHE A 180 3.04 -19.76 -1.88
CA PHE A 180 4.04 -18.86 -1.31
C PHE A 180 4.34 -19.21 0.16
N GLN A 181 3.33 -19.58 0.95
CA GLN A 181 3.52 -20.08 2.32
C GLN A 181 4.39 -21.35 2.35
N GLU A 182 4.14 -22.28 1.42
CA GLU A 182 4.93 -23.51 1.27
C GLU A 182 6.38 -23.21 0.88
N PHE A 183 6.59 -22.28 -0.06
CA PHE A 183 7.94 -21.82 -0.41
C PHE A 183 8.68 -21.23 0.79
N LEU A 184 8.07 -20.33 1.55
CA LEU A 184 8.72 -19.73 2.72
C LEU A 184 9.09 -20.78 3.78
N LYS A 185 8.23 -21.78 3.98
CA LYS A 185 8.48 -22.89 4.88
C LYS A 185 9.63 -23.77 4.40
N ASP A 186 9.61 -24.19 3.14
CA ASP A 186 10.60 -25.16 2.64
C ASP A 186 11.98 -24.51 2.40
N HIS A 187 11.99 -23.24 2.00
CA HIS A 187 13.21 -22.54 1.61
C HIS A 187 13.86 -21.74 2.76
N PHE A 188 13.05 -21.14 3.63
CA PHE A 188 13.54 -20.31 4.75
C PHE A 188 13.24 -20.92 6.13
N ASP A 189 12.59 -22.08 6.24
CA ASP A 189 12.12 -22.68 7.50
C ASP A 189 11.18 -21.75 8.29
N LEU A 190 10.40 -20.94 7.56
CA LEU A 190 9.48 -19.96 8.16
C LEU A 190 8.09 -20.56 8.36
N ALA A 191 7.61 -20.51 9.59
CA ALA A 191 6.21 -20.75 9.92
C ALA A 191 5.40 -19.46 9.77
N ILE A 192 4.17 -19.55 9.26
CA ILE A 192 3.28 -18.38 9.15
C ILE A 192 2.51 -18.22 10.47
N PRO A 193 2.66 -17.09 11.18
CA PRO A 193 1.91 -16.86 12.43
C PRO A 193 0.42 -16.63 12.18
N ASN A 194 -0.37 -16.59 13.26
CA ASN A 194 -1.81 -16.39 13.16
C ASN A 194 -2.17 -14.92 12.96
N THR A 195 -1.39 -14.01 13.54
CA THR A 195 -1.67 -12.57 13.55
C THR A 195 -0.39 -11.76 13.29
N ALA A 196 -0.52 -10.57 12.69
CA ALA A 196 0.61 -9.68 12.45
C ALA A 196 1.26 -9.24 13.78
N HIS A 197 0.47 -9.14 14.84
CA HIS A 197 0.96 -8.87 16.20
C HIS A 197 1.91 -9.98 16.70
N ASP A 198 1.74 -11.24 16.29
CA ASP A 198 2.68 -12.32 16.65
C ASP A 198 4.06 -12.15 15.99
N LEU A 199 4.15 -11.34 14.93
CA LEU A 199 5.40 -10.91 14.28
C LEU A 199 6.00 -9.65 14.91
N GLY A 200 5.35 -9.07 15.93
CA GLY A 200 5.74 -7.78 16.51
C GLY A 200 5.31 -6.57 15.68
N ILE A 201 4.39 -6.74 14.72
CA ILE A 201 3.82 -5.64 13.92
C ILE A 201 2.70 -4.99 14.74
N GLU A 202 2.85 -3.69 15.01
CA GLU A 202 1.87 -2.88 15.72
C GLU A 202 0.90 -2.18 14.76
N ASN A 203 -0.09 -1.46 15.30
CA ASN A 203 -0.97 -0.64 14.48
C ASN A 203 -0.18 0.45 13.75
N PHE A 204 -0.45 0.62 12.46
CA PHE A 204 0.04 1.79 11.74
C PHE A 204 -0.61 3.06 12.30
N SER A 205 0.22 4.09 12.45
CA SER A 205 -0.21 5.37 13.01
C SER A 205 -0.95 6.17 11.96
N LYS A 206 -1.94 6.96 12.39
CA LYS A 206 -2.51 7.98 11.51
C LYS A 206 -1.50 9.09 11.27
N TYR A 207 -1.62 9.78 10.14
CA TYR A 207 -0.90 11.03 9.94
C TYR A 207 -1.21 11.99 11.09
N GLU A 208 -0.17 12.66 11.59
CA GLU A 208 -0.26 13.67 12.66
C GLU A 208 -0.80 13.15 14.01
N ASP A 209 -0.82 11.83 14.24
CA ASP A 209 -1.16 11.28 15.55
C ASP A 209 -0.17 11.80 16.63
N PRO A 210 -0.62 12.63 17.60
CA PRO A 210 0.27 13.23 18.58
C PRO A 210 0.83 12.21 19.58
N ASP A 211 0.21 11.04 19.69
CA ASP A 211 0.57 9.99 20.64
C ASP A 211 1.41 8.88 19.99
N THR A 212 1.75 9.00 18.70
CA THR A 212 2.55 7.99 18.01
C THR A 212 3.96 7.89 18.57
N SER A 213 4.44 6.65 18.64
CA SER A 213 5.85 6.33 18.90
C SER A 213 6.53 5.65 17.71
N ASP A 214 5.81 5.52 16.58
CA ASP A 214 6.35 4.94 15.36
C ASP A 214 7.41 5.88 14.76
N PRO A 215 8.65 5.41 14.56
CA PRO A 215 9.75 6.28 14.14
C PRO A 215 9.57 6.81 12.71
N PHE A 216 8.90 6.06 11.83
CA PHE A 216 8.62 6.53 10.48
C PHE A 216 7.52 7.59 10.50
N ALA A 217 6.47 7.40 11.30
CA ALA A 217 5.41 8.40 11.49
C ALA A 217 5.96 9.71 12.07
N LEU A 218 6.81 9.62 13.09
CA LEU A 218 7.50 10.79 13.67
C LEU A 218 8.40 11.49 12.64
N TRP A 219 9.11 10.73 11.81
CA TRP A 219 9.93 11.29 10.75
C TRP A 219 9.09 12.03 9.71
N ILE A 220 8.01 11.41 9.20
CA ILE A 220 7.08 12.05 8.25
C ILE A 220 6.49 13.33 8.83
N ALA A 221 6.05 13.33 10.09
CA ALA A 221 5.53 14.52 10.74
C ALA A 221 6.60 15.64 10.85
N SER A 222 7.87 15.28 11.01
CA SER A 222 8.96 16.26 11.10
C SER A 222 9.36 16.89 9.77
N VAL A 223 9.12 16.20 8.65
CA VAL A 223 9.53 16.65 7.32
C VAL A 223 8.37 17.16 6.46
N THR A 224 7.12 16.84 6.81
CA THR A 224 5.93 17.35 6.14
C THR A 224 5.79 18.86 6.37
N PRO A 225 5.75 19.69 5.32
CA PRO A 225 5.57 21.12 5.45
C PRO A 225 4.21 21.44 6.09
N ALA A 226 4.19 22.36 7.04
CA ALA A 226 2.94 22.88 7.57
C ALA A 226 2.11 23.54 6.47
N ALA A 227 0.79 23.29 6.47
CA ALA A 227 -0.15 23.97 5.60
C ALA A 227 -0.05 25.49 5.79
N THR A 228 0.03 26.25 4.69
CA THR A 228 0.02 27.72 4.78
C THR A 228 -1.40 28.23 5.01
N GLU A 229 -1.56 29.46 5.50
CA GLU A 229 -2.88 30.10 5.62
C GLU A 229 -3.67 30.10 4.30
N ALA A 230 -2.96 30.20 3.16
CA ALA A 230 -3.57 30.14 1.84
C ALA A 230 -4.08 28.74 1.49
N ASP A 231 -3.35 27.68 1.89
CA ASP A 231 -3.75 26.30 1.67
C ASP A 231 -4.99 25.98 2.52
N LEU A 232 -4.98 26.37 3.80
CA LEU A 232 -6.13 26.24 4.71
C LEU A 232 -7.36 27.03 4.22
N ALA A 233 -7.14 28.25 3.70
CA ALA A 233 -8.23 29.04 3.13
C ALA A 233 -8.82 28.40 1.87
N TYR A 234 -7.98 27.79 1.03
CA TYR A 234 -8.40 27.05 -0.15
C TYR A 234 -9.21 25.80 0.24
N GLU A 235 -8.74 25.02 1.22
CA GLU A 235 -9.45 23.85 1.74
C GLU A 235 -10.82 24.21 2.31
N LEU A 236 -10.91 25.30 3.09
CA LEU A 236 -12.18 25.81 3.61
C LEU A 236 -13.14 26.21 2.49
N GLU A 237 -12.63 26.84 1.44
CA GLU A 237 -13.44 27.20 0.28
C GLU A 237 -13.89 25.96 -0.52
N LEU A 238 -13.01 24.96 -0.65
CA LEU A 238 -13.35 23.68 -1.26
C LEU A 238 -14.45 22.96 -0.48
N MET A 239 -14.32 22.89 0.85
CA MET A 239 -15.33 22.31 1.73
C MET A 239 -16.69 23.02 1.58
N ARG A 240 -16.71 24.35 1.62
CA ARG A 240 -17.94 25.13 1.38
C ARG A 240 -18.54 24.88 0.01
N THR A 241 -17.69 24.76 -1.01
CA THR A 241 -18.12 24.47 -2.37
C THR A 241 -18.77 23.08 -2.45
N VAL A 242 -18.16 22.07 -1.84
CA VAL A 242 -18.71 20.71 -1.77
C VAL A 242 -20.01 20.68 -0.98
N GLU A 243 -20.08 21.33 0.18
CA GLU A 243 -21.31 21.46 0.97
C GLU A 243 -22.45 22.13 0.17
N SER A 244 -22.12 23.15 -0.64
CA SER A 244 -23.10 23.85 -1.47
C SER A 244 -23.71 22.99 -2.57
N LEU A 245 -23.10 21.85 -2.92
CA LEU A 245 -23.68 20.89 -3.85
C LEU A 245 -24.92 20.19 -3.28
N ASP A 246 -25.14 20.22 -1.96
CA ASP A 246 -26.25 19.55 -1.28
C ASP A 246 -26.39 18.09 -1.74
N ILE A 247 -25.28 17.36 -1.82
CA ILE A 247 -25.30 15.94 -2.21
C ILE A 247 -25.97 15.13 -1.10
N LYS A 248 -26.97 14.34 -1.46
CA LYS A 248 -27.72 13.48 -0.53
C LYS A 248 -27.37 12.03 -0.79
N ASP A 249 -27.39 11.22 0.26
CA ASP A 249 -27.19 9.77 0.16
C ASP A 249 -28.22 9.09 -0.78
N THR A 250 -29.35 9.74 -1.03
CA THR A 250 -30.41 9.27 -1.94
C THR A 250 -30.23 9.72 -3.39
N ASP A 251 -29.26 10.58 -3.68
CA ASP A 251 -29.04 11.08 -5.04
C ASP A 251 -28.50 9.97 -5.94
N SER A 252 -29.03 9.88 -7.16
CA SER A 252 -28.47 8.97 -8.17
C SER A 252 -27.09 9.45 -8.62
N THR A 253 -26.25 8.54 -9.13
CA THR A 253 -24.94 8.89 -9.71
C THR A 253 -25.06 9.99 -10.77
N GLU A 254 -26.09 9.94 -11.63
CA GLU A 254 -26.35 10.98 -12.64
C GLU A 254 -26.64 12.35 -12.00
N THR A 255 -27.44 12.38 -10.93
CA THR A 255 -27.75 13.59 -10.17
C THR A 255 -26.50 14.18 -9.51
N VAL A 256 -25.64 13.33 -8.95
CA VAL A 256 -24.35 13.75 -8.37
C VAL A 256 -23.44 14.34 -9.44
N MET A 257 -23.34 13.69 -10.61
CA MET A 257 -22.52 14.18 -11.71
C MET A 257 -23.02 15.50 -12.30
N ASP A 258 -24.35 15.72 -12.37
CA ASP A 258 -24.93 17.00 -12.79
C ASP A 258 -24.62 18.13 -11.79
N LYS A 259 -24.74 17.84 -10.49
CA LYS A 259 -24.39 18.77 -9.41
C LYS A 259 -22.90 19.17 -9.50
N ILE A 260 -22.01 18.19 -9.62
CA ILE A 260 -20.57 18.42 -9.82
C ILE A 260 -20.33 19.22 -11.11
N GLY A 261 -20.98 18.84 -12.22
CA GLY A 261 -20.85 19.52 -13.52
C GLY A 261 -21.28 20.99 -13.48
N SER A 262 -22.20 21.37 -12.59
CA SER A 262 -22.63 22.75 -12.41
C SER A 262 -21.52 23.67 -11.86
N LEU A 263 -20.59 23.14 -11.05
CA LEU A 263 -19.43 23.87 -10.53
C LEU A 263 -18.45 24.29 -11.62
N PHE A 264 -18.34 23.49 -12.69
CA PHE A 264 -17.43 23.76 -13.79
C PHE A 264 -18.05 24.67 -14.85
N LYS A 265 -19.39 24.72 -14.94
CA LYS A 265 -20.11 25.62 -15.87
C LYS A 265 -20.15 27.06 -15.37
N SER A 266 -20.21 27.30 -14.05
CA SER A 266 -20.24 28.66 -13.47
C SER A 266 -18.90 29.41 -13.61
N LYS A 267 -17.76 28.69 -13.65
CA LYS A 267 -16.42 29.29 -13.84
C LYS A 267 -16.07 29.66 -15.29
N GLY A 268 -16.86 29.23 -16.28
CA GLY A 268 -16.64 29.51 -17.69
C GLY A 268 -17.27 30.80 -18.23
N ALA A 269 -17.95 31.57 -17.39
CA ALA A 269 -18.70 32.78 -17.79
C ALA A 269 -18.01 34.10 -17.42
N GLU A 270 -16.79 34.07 -16.85
CA GLU A 270 -16.00 35.26 -16.49
C GLU A 270 -14.73 35.43 -17.37
N GLN A 271 -14.82 35.17 -18.68
CA GLN A 271 -13.84 35.63 -19.68
C GLN A 271 -14.47 36.58 -20.69
#